data_AF-A0A4S4DWL9-F1
#
_entry.id   AF-A0A4S4DWL9-F1
#
_cell.length_a   1.000
_cell.length_b   1.000
_cell.length_c   1.000
_cell.angle_alpha   90.00
_cell.angle_beta   90.00
_cell.angle_gamma   90.00
#
_symmetry.space_group_name_H-M   'P 1'
#
loop_
_entity.id
_entity.type
_entity.pdbx_description
1 polymer ?
#
loop_
_entity_poly.entity_id
_entity_poly.type
_entity_poly.pdbx_seq_one_letter_code
_entity_poly.pdbx_strand_id
1 'polypeptide(L)'
;MVTLKASYMVKPDKETPTGLIYLSEFDQFNTITHAPTVYFYQPSGELTLNAIIHTLEDSLGKALIIFYPFAGRLQWIARGRLQINCNSMGAQFLEAESEAKIDDFGDFCPSSKTRALIPSVDYLGLGISHALADGECAAHFISEWARIARCEKLENLPFLDRTILQLEDPLPKTSFDHSDFKPPPLLIGHSNNTDERNKKTDVAML
;
A
#
# COMPACT_ATOMS: atom_id res chain seq x y z
N MET A 1 18.55 17.39 7.86
CA MET A 1 17.11 17.76 7.95
C MET A 1 16.52 17.54 6.56
N VAL A 2 15.30 17.02 6.44
CA VAL A 2 14.64 16.88 5.13
C VAL A 2 13.79 18.13 4.87
N THR A 3 13.94 18.73 3.69
CA THR A 3 13.23 19.94 3.27
C THR A 3 12.40 19.62 2.03
N LEU A 4 11.08 19.79 2.13
CA LEU A 4 10.18 19.65 0.97
C LEU A 4 10.43 20.81 -0.02
N LYS A 5 10.59 20.49 -1.30
CA LYS A 5 10.82 21.45 -2.40
C LYS A 5 9.53 21.72 -3.15
N ALA A 6 8.81 20.67 -3.51
CA ALA A 6 7.56 20.75 -4.24
C ALA A 6 6.66 19.54 -3.94
N SER A 7 5.36 19.72 -4.18
CA SER A 7 4.32 18.68 -4.04
C SER A 7 3.41 18.72 -5.25
N TYR A 8 3.24 17.58 -5.88
CA TYR A 8 2.50 17.39 -7.13
C TYR A 8 1.38 16.38 -6.92
N MET A 9 0.31 16.52 -7.70
CA MET A 9 -0.79 15.56 -7.76
C MET A 9 -0.84 14.97 -9.15
N VAL A 10 -0.13 13.86 -9.35
CA VAL A 10 0.03 13.20 -10.65
C VAL A 10 -1.23 12.39 -10.93
N LYS A 11 -1.96 12.79 -11.97
CA LYS A 11 -3.18 12.11 -12.43
C LYS A 11 -2.85 11.11 -13.55
N PRO A 12 -3.72 10.14 -13.86
CA PRO A 12 -3.59 9.33 -15.06
C PRO A 12 -3.51 10.21 -16.32
N ASP A 13 -2.58 9.90 -17.23
CA ASP A 13 -2.36 10.64 -18.50
C ASP A 13 -3.57 10.61 -19.46
N LYS A 14 -4.51 9.69 -19.22
CA LYS A 14 -5.71 9.46 -20.03
C LYS A 14 -6.88 9.11 -19.12
N GLU A 15 -8.09 9.19 -19.66
CA GLU A 15 -9.27 8.65 -18.97
C GLU A 15 -9.08 7.17 -18.61
N THR A 16 -9.50 6.82 -17.39
CA THR A 16 -9.43 5.46 -16.84
C THR A 16 -10.83 5.00 -16.45
N PRO A 17 -11.05 3.68 -16.25
CA PRO A 17 -12.30 3.19 -15.69
C PRO A 17 -12.62 3.90 -14.37
N THR A 18 -13.81 4.51 -14.30
CA THR A 18 -14.32 5.14 -13.08
C THR A 18 -15.40 4.29 -12.45
N GLY A 19 -15.53 4.37 -11.12
CA GLY A 19 -16.49 3.58 -10.38
C GLY A 19 -15.99 3.16 -9.00
N LEU A 20 -16.66 2.16 -8.42
CA LEU A 20 -16.38 1.65 -7.09
C LEU A 20 -15.80 0.24 -7.19
N ILE A 21 -14.62 0.01 -6.62
CA ILE A 21 -14.04 -1.32 -6.48
C ILE A 21 -14.29 -1.81 -5.06
N TYR A 22 -14.92 -2.98 -4.97
CA TYR A 22 -15.13 -3.73 -3.73
C TYR A 22 -13.78 -4.13 -3.11
N LEU A 23 -13.69 -3.97 -1.79
CA LEU A 23 -12.61 -4.56 -0.99
C LEU A 23 -13.12 -5.84 -0.33
N SER A 24 -12.33 -6.90 -0.46
CA SER A 24 -12.53 -8.22 0.16
C SER A 24 -12.24 -8.16 1.67
N GLU A 25 -12.51 -9.25 2.39
CA GLU A 25 -12.16 -9.34 3.81
C GLU A 25 -10.64 -9.27 4.03
N PHE A 26 -9.85 -9.82 3.10
CA PHE A 26 -8.38 -9.80 3.18
C PHE A 26 -7.80 -8.40 3.04
N ASP A 27 -8.44 -7.53 2.25
CA ASP A 27 -8.07 -6.11 2.11
C ASP A 27 -8.37 -5.29 3.38
N GLN A 28 -9.27 -5.76 4.24
CA GLN A 28 -9.80 -5.00 5.38
C GLN A 28 -9.38 -5.58 6.75
N PHE A 29 -8.81 -6.78 6.79
CA PHE A 29 -8.33 -7.41 8.03
C PHE A 29 -7.15 -6.67 8.67
N ASN A 30 -6.29 -6.06 7.85
CA ASN A 30 -5.11 -5.33 8.32
C ASN A 30 -5.45 -3.89 8.73
N THR A 31 -4.66 -3.32 9.64
CA THR A 31 -4.82 -1.92 10.05
C THR A 31 -4.69 -0.99 8.85
N ILE A 32 -5.70 -0.14 8.63
CA ILE A 32 -5.75 0.85 7.54
C ILE A 32 -4.61 1.86 7.74
N THR A 33 -3.47 1.55 7.14
CA THR A 33 -2.19 2.23 7.30
C THR A 33 -1.48 2.24 5.94
N HIS A 34 -0.39 2.99 5.87
CA HIS A 34 0.47 3.01 4.70
C HIS A 34 1.74 2.22 5.00
N ALA A 35 2.12 1.30 4.11
CA ALA A 35 3.39 0.60 4.17
C ALA A 35 4.49 1.53 3.63
N PRO A 36 5.46 2.00 4.45
CA PRO A 36 6.51 2.86 3.96
C PRO A 36 7.66 2.04 3.38
N THR A 37 8.06 2.36 2.14
CA THR A 37 9.22 1.74 1.48
C THR A 37 10.17 2.84 1.02
N VAL A 38 11.48 2.65 1.26
CA VAL A 38 12.53 3.57 0.84
C VAL A 38 13.50 2.82 -0.07
N TYR A 39 13.74 3.36 -1.27
CA TYR A 39 14.71 2.85 -2.22
C TYR A 39 15.90 3.80 -2.30
N PHE A 40 17.12 3.27 -2.13
CA PHE A 40 18.35 4.03 -2.23
C PHE A 40 19.03 3.75 -3.58
N TYR A 41 19.38 4.81 -4.30
CA TYR A 41 20.07 4.73 -5.59
C TYR A 41 21.39 5.47 -5.52
N GLN A 42 22.45 4.85 -6.04
CA GLN A 42 23.73 5.54 -6.26
C GLN A 42 23.62 6.46 -7.48
N PRO A 43 24.30 7.63 -7.50
CA PRO A 43 24.33 8.50 -8.68
C PRO A 43 24.89 7.74 -9.89
N SER A 44 24.16 7.74 -11.01
CA SER A 44 24.60 7.11 -12.25
C SER A 44 24.23 7.96 -13.47
N GLY A 45 25.24 8.30 -14.27
CA GLY A 45 25.09 9.11 -15.49
C GLY A 45 25.03 10.63 -15.28
N GLU A 46 24.83 11.35 -16.37
CA GLU A 46 24.82 12.83 -16.46
C GLU A 46 23.40 13.43 -16.37
N LEU A 47 22.39 12.65 -15.97
CA LEU A 47 21.00 13.12 -15.91
C LEU A 47 20.83 14.23 -14.87
N THR A 48 20.21 15.34 -15.27
CA THR A 48 19.87 16.43 -14.35
C THR A 48 18.68 16.04 -13.48
N LEU A 49 18.63 16.55 -12.24
CA LEU A 49 17.52 16.29 -11.32
C LEU A 49 16.16 16.62 -11.93
N ASN A 50 16.05 17.75 -12.65
CA ASN A 50 14.82 18.16 -13.33
C ASN A 50 14.37 17.14 -14.40
N ALA A 51 15.31 16.53 -15.14
CA ALA A 51 14.99 15.50 -16.12
C ALA A 51 14.51 14.21 -15.44
N ILE A 52 15.10 13.85 -14.29
CA ILE A 52 14.66 12.70 -13.48
C ILE A 52 13.24 12.93 -12.95
N ILE A 53 12.98 14.09 -12.33
CA ILE A 53 11.66 14.47 -11.78
C ILE A 53 10.58 14.42 -12.88
N HIS A 54 10.82 15.10 -14.01
CA HIS A 54 9.89 15.07 -15.15
C HIS A 54 9.66 13.66 -15.68
N THR A 55 10.70 12.82 -15.75
CA THR A 55 10.57 11.41 -16.20
C THR A 55 9.72 10.58 -15.22
N LEU A 56 9.88 10.80 -13.92
CA LEU A 56 9.12 10.10 -12.87
C LEU A 56 7.65 10.54 -12.85
N GLU A 57 7.35 11.83 -12.97
CA GLU A 57 5.97 12.33 -13.06
C GLU A 57 5.25 11.81 -14.31
N ASP A 58 5.87 11.95 -15.49
CA ASP A 58 5.36 11.44 -16.77
C ASP A 58 5.08 9.94 -16.74
N SER A 59 6.01 9.16 -16.17
CA SER A 59 5.88 7.70 -16.13
C SER A 59 4.87 7.25 -15.08
N LEU A 60 4.69 8.01 -14.00
CA LEU A 60 3.67 7.76 -13.00
C LEU A 60 2.27 8.02 -13.59
N GLY A 61 2.08 9.12 -14.32
CA GLY A 61 0.83 9.41 -15.03
C GLY A 61 0.44 8.31 -16.03
N LYS A 62 1.43 7.73 -16.72
CA LYS A 62 1.26 6.54 -17.60
C LYS A 62 0.95 5.26 -16.81
N ALA A 63 1.67 5.00 -15.72
CA ALA A 63 1.45 3.84 -14.86
C ALA A 63 0.05 3.83 -14.23
N LEU A 64 -0.45 5.01 -13.81
CA LEU A 64 -1.78 5.21 -13.25
C LEU A 64 -2.93 5.00 -14.27
N ILE A 65 -2.65 4.82 -15.57
CA ILE A 65 -3.67 4.32 -16.52
C ILE A 65 -3.95 2.83 -16.27
N ILE A 66 -2.88 2.06 -16.05
CA ILE A 66 -2.92 0.60 -15.89
C ILE A 66 -3.31 0.25 -14.45
N PHE A 67 -2.73 0.95 -13.47
CA PHE A 67 -2.98 0.81 -12.04
C PHE A 67 -3.94 1.88 -11.53
N TYR A 68 -5.02 2.17 -12.28
CA TYR A 68 -5.97 3.26 -11.99
C TYR A 68 -6.56 3.30 -10.57
N PRO A 69 -6.71 2.20 -9.80
CA PRO A 69 -7.17 2.30 -8.40
C PRO A 69 -6.22 3.09 -7.50
N PHE A 70 -4.92 3.17 -7.84
CA PHE A 70 -3.91 3.96 -7.12
C PHE A 70 -4.12 5.48 -7.30
N ALA A 71 -4.85 5.91 -8.33
CA ALA A 71 -5.30 7.29 -8.50
C ALA A 71 -6.64 7.59 -7.80
N GLY A 72 -7.28 6.59 -7.20
CA GLY A 72 -8.58 6.69 -6.53
C GLY A 72 -8.49 7.18 -5.07
N ARG A 73 -9.60 7.10 -4.34
CA ARG A 73 -9.68 7.41 -2.90
C ARG A 73 -10.46 6.33 -2.16
N LEU A 74 -10.03 6.00 -0.93
CA LEU A 74 -10.82 5.15 -0.04
C LEU A 74 -12.11 5.86 0.37
N GLN A 75 -13.21 5.11 0.41
CA GLN A 75 -14.53 5.59 0.82
C GLN A 75 -15.14 4.60 1.82
N TRP A 76 -15.58 5.11 2.96
CA TRP A 76 -16.38 4.35 3.92
C TRP A 76 -17.81 4.14 3.39
N ILE A 77 -18.32 2.93 3.58
CA ILE A 77 -19.70 2.55 3.31
C ILE A 77 -20.38 2.03 4.59
N ALA A 78 -21.63 1.58 4.48
CA ALA A 78 -22.36 1.04 5.62
C ALA A 78 -21.65 -0.17 6.26
N ARG A 79 -21.85 -0.36 7.57
CA ARG A 79 -21.26 -1.45 8.39
C ARG A 79 -19.72 -1.45 8.43
N GLY A 80 -19.09 -0.28 8.51
CA GLY A 80 -17.63 -0.19 8.74
C GLY A 80 -16.73 -0.57 7.56
N ARG A 81 -17.32 -0.95 6.42
CA ARG A 81 -16.52 -1.39 5.27
C ARG A 81 -15.93 -0.23 4.49
N LEU A 82 -14.84 -0.52 3.80
CA LEU A 82 -14.22 0.36 2.81
C LEU A 82 -14.47 -0.13 1.38
N GLN A 83 -14.41 0.82 0.44
CA GLN A 83 -14.30 0.56 -0.99
C GLN A 83 -13.32 1.57 -1.61
N ILE A 84 -12.80 1.29 -2.80
CA ILE A 84 -11.98 2.25 -3.56
C ILE A 84 -12.89 2.97 -4.56
N ASN A 85 -13.01 4.29 -4.42
CA ASN A 85 -13.61 5.16 -5.43
C ASN A 85 -12.53 5.52 -6.48
N CYS A 86 -12.61 4.89 -7.65
CA CYS A 86 -11.75 5.14 -8.79
C CYS A 86 -12.21 6.43 -9.49
N ASN A 87 -11.72 7.57 -8.98
CA ASN A 87 -12.13 8.91 -9.39
C ASN A 87 -11.02 9.71 -10.08
N SER A 88 -9.91 9.07 -10.44
CA SER A 88 -8.75 9.69 -11.12
C SER A 88 -8.22 10.96 -10.45
N MET A 89 -8.38 11.12 -9.14
CA MET A 89 -7.88 12.28 -8.39
C MET A 89 -6.35 12.38 -8.40
N GLY A 90 -5.66 11.25 -8.60
CA GLY A 90 -4.21 11.17 -8.77
C GLY A 90 -3.48 10.73 -7.50
N ALA A 91 -2.20 10.38 -7.67
CA ALA A 91 -1.27 10.06 -6.59
C ALA A 91 -0.43 11.29 -6.21
N GLN A 92 -0.04 11.38 -4.94
CA GLN A 92 0.85 12.44 -4.47
C GLN A 92 2.31 12.10 -4.81
N PHE A 93 3.01 13.04 -5.44
CA PHE A 93 4.44 12.96 -5.72
C PHE A 93 5.13 14.13 -5.02
N LEU A 94 6.21 13.87 -4.28
CA LEU A 94 6.89 14.85 -3.42
C LEU A 94 8.36 14.94 -3.81
N GLU A 95 8.82 16.16 -4.11
CA GLU A 95 10.24 16.47 -4.26
C GLU A 95 10.77 16.98 -2.91
N ALA A 96 11.84 16.37 -2.39
CA ALA A 96 12.49 16.78 -1.15
C ALA A 96 14.01 16.64 -1.24
N GLU A 97 14.73 17.52 -0.53
CA GLU A 97 16.19 17.47 -0.40
C GLU A 97 16.61 17.22 1.05
N SER A 98 17.85 16.77 1.25
CA SER A 98 18.46 16.59 2.56
C SER A 98 19.96 16.79 2.47
N GLU A 99 20.55 17.38 3.51
CA GLU A 99 22.00 17.49 3.67
C GLU A 99 22.67 16.17 4.08
N ALA A 100 21.87 15.14 4.43
CA ALA A 100 22.36 13.82 4.78
C ALA A 100 22.88 13.06 3.57
N LYS A 101 24.00 12.36 3.74
CA LYS A 101 24.61 11.49 2.73
C LYS A 101 23.99 10.10 2.78
N ILE A 102 24.06 9.36 1.68
CA ILE A 102 23.60 7.95 1.63
C ILE A 102 24.31 7.09 2.69
N ASP A 103 25.60 7.33 2.94
CA ASP A 103 26.40 6.63 3.95
C ASP A 103 25.94 6.90 5.39
N ASP A 104 25.24 8.02 5.65
CA ASP A 104 24.74 8.35 7.00
C ASP A 104 23.63 7.39 7.47
N PHE A 105 23.06 6.60 6.55
CA PHE A 105 22.01 5.61 6.80
C PHE A 105 22.55 4.19 7.04
N GLY A 106 23.86 3.96 6.92
CA GLY A 106 24.52 2.72 7.34
C GLY A 106 24.11 1.49 6.52
N ASP A 107 23.57 0.47 7.20
CA ASP A 107 23.09 -0.78 6.61
C ASP A 107 21.66 -0.70 6.02
N PHE A 108 21.08 0.51 6.03
CA PHE A 108 19.71 0.81 5.62
C PHE A 108 18.61 0.12 6.47
N CYS A 109 18.95 -0.48 7.61
CA CYS A 109 17.94 -1.04 8.50
C CYS A 109 16.98 0.04 9.06
N PRO A 110 15.73 -0.33 9.43
CA PRO A 110 14.78 0.58 10.04
C PRO A 110 15.34 1.25 11.30
N SER A 111 15.47 2.58 11.25
CA SER A 111 16.07 3.41 12.30
C SER A 111 15.37 4.77 12.36
N SER A 112 15.65 5.57 13.39
CA SER A 112 15.14 6.95 13.46
C SER A 112 15.62 7.81 12.29
N LYS A 113 16.81 7.55 11.74
CA LYS A 113 17.35 8.22 10.55
C LYS A 113 16.59 7.86 9.28
N THR A 114 16.42 6.56 8.98
CA THR A 114 15.67 6.13 7.79
C THR A 114 14.19 6.50 7.90
N ARG A 115 13.63 6.51 9.12
CA ARG A 115 12.28 7.02 9.37
C ARG A 115 12.12 8.53 9.12
N ALA A 116 13.19 9.33 9.24
CA ALA A 116 13.15 10.76 8.95
C ALA A 116 13.20 11.09 7.44
N LEU A 117 13.53 10.12 6.58
CA LEU A 117 13.39 10.24 5.12
C LEU A 117 11.94 10.08 4.65
N ILE A 118 11.15 9.34 5.43
CA ILE A 118 9.70 9.27 5.24
C ILE A 118 9.15 10.56 5.85
N PRO A 119 8.46 11.43 5.09
CA PRO A 119 7.84 12.64 5.63
C PRO A 119 7.07 12.35 6.93
N SER A 120 7.26 13.19 7.94
CA SER A 120 6.41 13.16 9.13
C SER A 120 5.06 13.75 8.76
N VAL A 121 4.01 12.99 8.93
CA VAL A 121 2.69 13.31 8.42
C VAL A 121 1.60 12.68 9.25
N ASP A 122 0.44 13.32 9.25
CA ASP A 122 -0.81 12.62 9.51
C ASP A 122 -1.10 11.63 8.35
N TYR A 123 -0.92 12.05 7.07
CA TYR A 123 -0.64 11.27 5.83
C TYR A 123 0.09 12.19 4.81
N LEU A 124 1.09 11.84 3.97
CA LEU A 124 1.67 10.59 3.44
C LEU A 124 3.24 10.68 3.24
N GLY A 125 3.98 9.55 3.17
CA GLY A 125 5.33 9.42 2.54
C GLY A 125 5.25 8.63 1.21
N LEU A 126 6.28 7.89 0.75
CA LEU A 126 5.99 6.81 -0.22
C LEU A 126 5.28 5.69 0.54
N GLY A 127 3.96 5.73 0.51
CA GLY A 127 3.09 4.88 1.30
C GLY A 127 1.92 4.41 0.47
N ILE A 128 1.89 3.13 0.15
CA ILE A 128 0.71 2.49 -0.44
C ILE A 128 -0.18 2.02 0.71
N SER A 129 -1.48 2.31 0.63
CA SER A 129 -2.41 1.90 1.67
C SER A 129 -2.55 0.38 1.66
N HIS A 130 -2.48 -0.27 2.82
CA HIS A 130 -2.68 -1.72 2.92
C HIS A 130 -4.09 -2.17 2.53
N ALA A 131 -5.08 -1.27 2.59
CA ALA A 131 -6.43 -1.52 2.07
C ALA A 131 -6.50 -1.44 0.52
N LEU A 132 -5.48 -0.89 -0.12
CA LEU A 132 -5.34 -0.83 -1.58
C LEU A 132 -4.47 -1.98 -2.10
N ALA A 133 -3.37 -2.33 -1.43
CA ALA A 133 -2.45 -3.37 -1.90
C ALA A 133 -1.67 -4.05 -0.77
N ASP A 134 -1.36 -5.32 -0.97
CA ASP A 134 -0.34 -6.04 -0.22
C ASP A 134 1.08 -5.72 -0.73
N GLY A 135 2.09 -6.38 -0.16
CA GLY A 135 3.50 -6.17 -0.54
C GLY A 135 3.82 -6.57 -1.98
N GLU A 136 3.22 -7.65 -2.49
CA GLU A 136 3.46 -8.15 -3.84
C GLU A 136 2.81 -7.24 -4.90
N CYS A 137 1.57 -6.81 -4.69
CA CYS A 137 0.89 -5.86 -5.56
C CYS A 137 1.59 -4.48 -5.56
N ALA A 138 2.09 -4.03 -4.39
CA ALA A 138 2.91 -2.83 -4.28
C ALA A 138 4.23 -2.96 -5.06
N ALA A 139 4.95 -4.08 -4.91
CA ALA A 139 6.19 -4.36 -5.63
C ALA A 139 5.97 -4.47 -7.15
N HIS A 140 4.86 -5.07 -7.59
CA HIS A 140 4.46 -5.14 -9.00
C HIS A 140 4.24 -3.74 -9.58
N PHE A 141 3.46 -2.88 -8.89
CA PHE A 141 3.25 -1.48 -9.30
C PHE A 141 4.56 -0.71 -9.45
N ILE A 142 5.46 -0.75 -8.45
CA ILE A 142 6.75 -0.05 -8.50
C ILE A 142 7.63 -0.60 -9.64
N SER A 143 7.62 -1.91 -9.87
CA SER A 143 8.39 -2.55 -10.94
C SER A 143 7.92 -2.12 -12.32
N GLU A 144 6.62 -2.17 -12.60
CA GLU A 144 6.04 -1.76 -13.89
C GLU A 144 6.15 -0.24 -14.09
N TRP A 145 5.99 0.58 -13.05
CA TRP A 145 6.26 2.02 -13.14
C TRP A 145 7.72 2.28 -13.54
N ALA A 146 8.68 1.59 -12.92
CA ALA A 146 10.10 1.71 -13.28
C ALA A 146 10.38 1.24 -14.72
N ARG A 147 9.67 0.22 -15.24
CA ARG A 147 9.72 -0.18 -16.66
C ARG A 147 9.24 0.95 -17.58
N ILE A 148 8.08 1.53 -17.27
CA ILE A 148 7.50 2.65 -18.02
C ILE A 148 8.44 3.87 -18.02
N ALA A 149 9.09 4.18 -16.88
CA ALA A 149 10.08 5.24 -16.76
C ALA A 149 11.33 5.03 -17.65
N ARG A 150 11.68 3.78 -17.95
CA ARG A 150 12.77 3.41 -18.88
C ARG A 150 12.27 3.20 -20.32
N CYS A 151 11.02 3.55 -20.63
CA CYS A 151 10.36 3.29 -21.91
C CYS A 151 10.34 1.80 -22.33
N GLU A 152 10.40 0.89 -21.35
CA GLU A 152 10.24 -0.54 -21.57
C GLU A 152 8.76 -0.91 -21.77
N LYS A 153 8.52 -2.10 -22.32
CA LYS A 153 7.17 -2.70 -22.32
C LYS A 153 6.83 -3.22 -20.94
N LEU A 154 5.54 -3.18 -20.60
CA LEU A 154 4.99 -3.90 -19.45
C LEU A 154 5.34 -5.38 -19.53
N GLU A 155 5.63 -5.99 -18.39
CA GLU A 155 5.83 -7.43 -18.30
C GLU A 155 4.51 -8.15 -18.01
N ASN A 156 3.78 -7.72 -16.98
CA ASN A 156 2.49 -8.28 -16.59
C ASN A 156 1.43 -7.19 -16.34
N LEU A 157 0.22 -7.39 -16.88
CA LEU A 157 -0.93 -6.54 -16.55
C LEU A 157 -1.51 -6.94 -15.18
N PRO A 158 -1.91 -5.97 -14.34
CA PRO A 158 -2.55 -6.27 -13.06
C PRO A 158 -3.97 -6.82 -13.27
N PHE A 159 -4.34 -7.82 -12.47
CA PHE A 159 -5.72 -8.26 -12.33
C PHE A 159 -6.38 -7.43 -11.21
N LEU A 160 -7.44 -6.69 -11.53
CA LEU A 160 -8.01 -5.64 -10.66
C LEU A 160 -9.41 -5.94 -10.12
N ASP A 161 -9.94 -7.14 -10.38
CA ASP A 161 -11.24 -7.57 -9.88
C ASP A 161 -11.11 -8.37 -8.58
N ARG A 162 -11.51 -7.77 -7.45
CA ARG A 162 -11.45 -8.42 -6.12
C ARG A 162 -12.67 -9.28 -5.81
N THR A 163 -13.68 -9.31 -6.69
CA THR A 163 -14.89 -10.13 -6.45
C THR A 163 -14.59 -11.63 -6.47
N ILE A 164 -13.45 -12.05 -7.06
CA ILE A 164 -12.97 -13.44 -6.95
C ILE A 164 -12.64 -13.88 -5.51
N LEU A 165 -12.45 -12.92 -4.59
CA LEU A 165 -12.25 -13.15 -3.15
C LEU A 165 -13.50 -12.82 -2.33
N GLN A 166 -14.62 -12.50 -2.98
CA GLN A 166 -15.89 -12.26 -2.29
C GLN A 166 -16.43 -13.58 -1.74
N LEU A 167 -16.68 -13.61 -0.44
CA LEU A 167 -17.30 -14.77 0.21
C LEU A 167 -18.78 -14.86 -0.20
N GLU A 168 -19.25 -16.06 -0.52
CA GLU A 168 -20.67 -16.34 -0.75
C GLU A 168 -21.47 -16.18 0.57
N ASP A 169 -22.69 -15.66 0.46
CA ASP A 169 -23.66 -15.57 1.55
C ASP A 169 -24.86 -16.49 1.23
N PRO A 170 -25.17 -17.53 2.03
CA PRO A 170 -24.52 -17.90 3.29
C PRO A 170 -23.13 -18.52 3.10
N LEU A 171 -22.23 -18.24 4.05
CA LEU A 171 -20.90 -18.84 4.09
C LEU A 171 -20.98 -20.37 3.98
N PRO A 172 -20.14 -21.01 3.14
CA PRO A 172 -20.06 -22.46 3.07
C PRO A 172 -19.83 -23.06 4.46
N LYS A 173 -20.66 -24.06 4.83
CA LYS A 173 -20.42 -24.80 6.07
C LYS A 173 -19.04 -25.44 5.98
N THR A 174 -18.23 -25.25 7.03
CA THR A 174 -16.91 -25.87 7.17
C THR A 174 -17.01 -27.38 6.92
N SER A 175 -16.41 -27.84 5.83
CA SER A 175 -16.42 -29.25 5.43
C SER A 175 -15.58 -30.14 6.34
N PHE A 176 -14.66 -29.53 7.09
CA PHE A 176 -13.80 -30.19 8.06
C PHE A 176 -13.86 -29.49 9.42
N ASP A 177 -13.85 -30.30 10.47
CA ASP A 177 -13.80 -29.86 11.85
C ASP A 177 -12.35 -29.79 12.31
N HIS A 178 -11.79 -28.58 12.45
CA HIS A 178 -10.40 -28.39 12.86
C HIS A 178 -10.27 -28.55 14.38
N SER A 179 -10.26 -29.80 14.84
CA SER A 179 -10.08 -30.18 16.27
C SER A 179 -8.89 -29.47 16.94
N ASP A 180 -7.82 -29.27 16.19
CA ASP A 180 -6.54 -28.79 16.69
C ASP A 180 -6.55 -27.29 17.01
N PHE A 181 -7.49 -26.54 16.42
CA PHE A 181 -7.74 -25.12 16.72
C PHE A 181 -8.86 -24.91 17.76
N LYS A 182 -9.51 -25.96 18.26
CA LYS A 182 -10.55 -25.85 19.31
C LYS A 182 -10.03 -25.41 20.68
N PRO A 183 -8.88 -25.91 21.19
CA PRO A 183 -8.24 -25.27 22.32
C PRO A 183 -7.58 -23.97 21.81
N PRO A 184 -8.01 -22.76 22.24
CA PRO A 184 -7.27 -21.56 21.91
C PRO A 184 -5.83 -21.67 22.44
N PRO A 185 -4.84 -21.15 21.70
CA PRO A 185 -3.43 -21.32 22.01
C PRO A 185 -3.12 -20.87 23.43
N LEU A 186 -2.30 -21.65 24.13
CA LEU A 186 -1.88 -21.33 25.50
C LEU A 186 -0.93 -20.12 25.46
N LEU A 187 -1.17 -19.16 26.34
CA LEU A 187 -0.22 -18.08 26.58
C LEU A 187 1.08 -18.67 27.17
N ILE A 188 2.23 -18.13 26.76
CA ILE A 188 3.54 -18.58 27.25
C ILE A 188 3.57 -18.48 28.78
N GLY A 189 3.84 -19.59 29.45
CA GLY A 189 3.84 -19.69 30.92
C GLY A 189 2.52 -20.19 31.54
N HIS A 190 1.45 -20.39 30.76
CA HIS A 190 0.16 -20.91 31.23
C HIS A 190 -0.06 -22.37 30.80
N SER A 191 -0.58 -23.20 31.72
CA SER A 191 -0.88 -24.62 31.49
C SER A 191 -2.31 -24.89 31.02
N ASN A 192 -3.18 -23.87 31.04
CA ASN A 192 -4.54 -23.94 30.51
C ASN A 192 -4.99 -22.54 30.01
N ASN A 193 -6.17 -22.49 29.39
CA ASN A 193 -6.79 -21.27 28.87
C ASN A 193 -8.12 -20.92 29.57
N THR A 194 -8.36 -21.46 30.78
CA THR A 194 -9.63 -21.31 31.50
C THR A 194 -9.97 -19.85 31.78
N ASP A 195 -8.98 -19.07 32.24
CA ASP A 195 -9.16 -17.66 32.57
C ASP A 195 -9.46 -16.83 31.31
N GLU A 196 -8.79 -17.10 30.19
CA GLU A 196 -9.07 -16.46 28.90
C GLU A 196 -10.48 -16.78 28.39
N ARG A 197 -10.95 -18.03 28.54
CA ARG A 197 -12.31 -18.46 28.14
C ARG A 197 -13.41 -17.87 29.02
N ASN A 198 -13.07 -17.39 30.22
CA ASN A 198 -13.98 -16.70 31.14
C ASN A 198 -13.98 -15.17 30.94
N LYS A 199 -13.06 -14.60 30.15
CA LYS A 199 -13.11 -13.18 29.81
C LYS A 199 -14.32 -12.88 28.92
N LYS A 200 -14.96 -11.73 29.16
CA LYS A 200 -16.08 -11.27 28.36
C LYS A 200 -15.57 -10.79 26.99
N THR A 201 -15.70 -11.64 25.98
CA THR A 201 -15.34 -11.30 24.60
C THR A 201 -16.43 -10.43 23.97
N ASP A 202 -16.26 -9.11 24.05
CA ASP A 202 -17.05 -8.17 23.25
C ASP A 202 -16.45 -8.09 21.84
N VAL A 203 -17.12 -8.75 20.88
CA VAL A 203 -16.72 -8.70 19.45
C VAL A 203 -17.19 -7.37 18.85
N ALA A 204 -16.29 -6.41 18.78
CA ALA A 204 -16.46 -5.23 17.94
C ALA A 204 -16.08 -5.58 16.50
N MET A 205 -17.07 -5.77 15.63
CA MET A 205 -16.89 -5.54 14.20
C MET A 205 -16.93 -4.02 14.00
N LEU A 206 -15.76 -3.44 13.75
CA LEU A 206 -15.59 -2.01 13.41
C LEU A 206 -15.97 -1.75 11.95
#